data_AF-A0A2A2YDY1-F1
#
_entry.id   AF-A0A2A2YDY1-F1
#
_cell.length_a   1.000
_cell.length_b   1.000
_cell.length_c   1.000
_cell.angle_alpha   90.00
_cell.angle_beta   90.00
_cell.angle_gamma   90.00
#
_symmetry.space_group_name_H-M   'P 1'
#
loop_
_entity.id
_entity.type
_entity.pdbx_description
1 polymer ?
#
loop_
_entity_poly.entity_id
_entity_poly.type
_entity_poly.pdbx_seq_one_letter_code
_entity_poly.pdbx_strand_id
1 'polypeptide(L)'
;MRNFFFSLFSIALLPLSLVSAPNAVPGARQVQLRLLSFYSESAMPELYAHNAQNPEKGVGMLTPLKNYLNHESVTVSLNSDSILFTASAQAPKADEVFAKVTLPRKGTQFMLVFFPGETKGSFRVMALDDSRKAFPLGSFRVMNLAHSNVRLTLETTNYDFTPGKEIIIEDPPVKDNNHSGMYCFAQISGKWERIGSGLWPHPGIKRDVQFFFENPQTKLIELRGFRDISPPSATAPAVVTP
;
A
#
# COMPACT_ATOMS: atom_id res chain seq x y z
N MET A 1 49.31 67.64 -2.56
CA MET A 1 48.19 67.44 -1.60
C MET A 1 47.79 65.97 -1.65
N ARG A 2 47.82 65.25 -0.52
CA ARG A 2 47.52 63.81 -0.41
C ARG A 2 46.02 63.63 -0.19
N ASN A 3 45.33 62.96 -1.11
CA ASN A 3 43.94 62.54 -0.92
C ASN A 3 43.91 61.15 -0.28
N PHE A 4 43.33 61.07 0.92
CA PHE A 4 42.98 59.83 1.62
C PHE A 4 41.66 59.29 1.08
N PHE A 5 41.65 58.04 0.59
CA PHE A 5 40.42 57.29 0.33
C PHE A 5 40.10 56.43 1.55
N PHE A 6 38.97 56.70 2.22
CA PHE A 6 38.39 55.83 3.24
C PHE A 6 37.46 54.82 2.58
N SER A 7 37.74 53.53 2.75
CA SER A 7 36.89 52.41 2.34
C SER A 7 35.93 52.06 3.48
N LEU A 8 34.63 52.31 3.29
CA LEU A 8 33.56 51.88 4.19
C LEU A 8 33.22 50.41 3.91
N PHE A 9 33.47 49.53 4.89
CA PHE A 9 33.00 48.15 4.89
C PHE A 9 31.53 48.12 5.37
N SER A 10 30.59 47.84 4.48
CA SER A 10 29.22 47.49 4.83
C SER A 10 29.16 46.04 5.30
N ILE A 11 28.94 45.82 6.59
CA ILE A 11 28.60 44.51 7.16
C ILE A 11 27.11 44.28 6.90
N ALA A 12 26.78 43.43 5.92
CA ALA A 12 25.42 42.96 5.69
C ALA A 12 25.05 41.93 6.76
N LEU A 13 24.12 42.28 7.67
CA LEU A 13 23.46 41.32 8.56
C LEU A 13 22.54 40.42 7.73
N LEU A 14 22.87 39.13 7.62
CA LEU A 14 21.97 38.11 7.11
C LEU A 14 20.97 37.72 8.23
N PRO A 15 19.64 37.80 7.99
CA PRO A 15 18.67 37.28 8.94
C PRO A 15 18.72 35.74 8.95
N LEU A 16 19.06 35.16 10.10
CA LEU A 16 18.85 33.73 10.36
C LEU A 16 17.34 33.46 10.41
N SER A 17 16.77 32.96 9.32
CA SER A 17 15.46 32.33 9.32
C SER A 17 15.55 31.03 10.11
N LEU A 18 15.05 31.03 11.34
CA LEU A 18 14.78 29.80 12.09
C LEU A 18 13.69 29.01 11.34
N VAL A 19 14.13 28.00 10.59
CA VAL A 19 13.23 27.00 10.02
C VAL A 19 12.65 26.20 11.19
N SER A 20 11.37 26.42 11.48
CA SER A 20 10.63 25.61 12.44
C SER A 20 10.60 24.16 11.96
N ALA A 21 11.35 23.28 12.63
CA ALA A 21 11.21 21.85 12.43
C ALA A 21 9.76 21.43 12.75
N PRO A 22 9.13 20.55 11.97
CA PRO A 22 7.78 20.08 12.28
C PRO A 22 7.77 19.49 13.68
N ASN A 23 6.90 20.02 14.54
CA ASN A 23 6.71 19.55 15.92
C ASN A 23 6.42 18.04 15.88
N ALA A 24 7.41 17.22 16.22
CA ALA A 24 7.22 15.80 16.44
C ALA A 24 6.30 15.66 17.65
N VAL A 25 5.06 15.21 17.43
CA VAL A 25 4.13 14.92 18.51
C VAL A 25 4.73 13.78 19.35
N PRO A 26 5.06 14.00 20.64
CA PRO A 26 5.64 12.97 21.48
C PRO A 26 4.74 11.72 21.51
N GLY A 27 5.29 10.55 21.20
CA GLY A 27 4.56 9.29 21.16
C GLY A 27 3.83 8.98 19.84
N ALA A 28 3.88 9.87 18.85
CA ALA A 28 3.37 9.55 17.52
C ALA A 28 4.34 8.63 16.75
N ARG A 29 3.82 7.56 16.16
CA ARG A 29 4.56 6.66 15.27
C ARG A 29 4.38 7.10 13.83
N GLN A 30 5.48 7.29 13.12
CA GLN A 30 5.44 7.49 11.67
C GLN A 30 5.29 6.16 10.95
N VAL A 31 4.38 6.09 9.98
CA VAL A 31 4.23 4.94 9.09
C VAL A 31 4.11 5.41 7.64
N GLN A 32 4.69 4.64 6.72
CA GLN A 32 4.56 4.82 5.28
C GLN A 32 3.42 3.93 4.77
N LEU A 33 2.54 4.53 3.98
CA LEU A 33 1.36 3.86 3.44
C LEU A 33 1.38 3.87 1.91
N ARG A 34 1.13 2.71 1.31
CA ARG A 34 0.70 2.59 -0.09
C ARG A 34 -0.76 2.17 -0.12
N LEU A 35 -1.60 2.86 -0.88
CA LEU A 35 -3.03 2.57 -0.94
C LEU A 35 -3.40 1.98 -2.30
N LEU A 36 -4.05 0.81 -2.25
CA LEU A 36 -4.43 0.04 -3.42
C LEU A 36 -5.95 -0.21 -3.43
N SER A 37 -6.63 0.25 -4.46
CA SER A 37 -8.03 -0.07 -4.72
C SER A 37 -8.12 -1.43 -5.41
N PHE A 38 -8.89 -2.34 -4.82
CA PHE A 38 -9.10 -3.64 -5.41
C PHE A 38 -9.93 -3.57 -6.70
N TYR A 39 -10.91 -2.68 -6.81
CA TYR A 39 -11.66 -2.44 -8.06
C TYR A 39 -11.37 -1.05 -8.61
N SER A 40 -11.28 -0.93 -9.94
CA SER A 40 -10.99 0.36 -10.60
C SER A 40 -12.10 1.39 -10.36
N GLU A 41 -13.37 0.96 -10.42
CA GLU A 41 -14.54 1.83 -10.20
C GLU A 41 -14.63 2.35 -8.76
N SER A 42 -13.92 1.69 -7.83
CA SER A 42 -13.83 2.06 -6.42
C SER A 42 -12.67 3.01 -6.12
N ALA A 43 -11.80 3.28 -7.10
CA ALA A 43 -10.67 4.18 -6.89
C ALA A 43 -11.16 5.63 -6.75
N MET A 44 -10.86 6.22 -5.60
CA MET A 44 -11.07 7.64 -5.33
C MET A 44 -9.71 8.34 -5.33
N PRO A 45 -9.40 9.24 -6.28
CA PRO A 45 -8.07 9.82 -6.38
C PRO A 45 -7.66 10.62 -5.13
N GLU A 46 -8.64 11.11 -4.37
CA GLU A 46 -8.45 11.93 -3.18
C GLU A 46 -9.17 11.32 -1.99
N LEU A 47 -8.44 10.54 -1.18
CA LEU A 47 -8.85 10.16 0.17
C LEU A 47 -7.97 10.87 1.17
N TYR A 48 -8.52 11.22 2.33
CA TYR A 48 -7.77 11.84 3.42
C TYR A 48 -7.71 10.90 4.62
N ALA A 49 -6.50 10.62 5.09
CA ALA A 49 -6.25 9.82 6.28
C ALA A 49 -6.28 10.69 7.54
N HIS A 50 -7.04 10.25 8.54
CA HIS A 50 -7.19 10.90 9.84
C HIS A 50 -6.80 9.93 10.95
N ASN A 51 -6.23 10.47 12.04
CA ASN A 51 -6.07 9.71 13.27
C ASN A 51 -7.46 9.41 13.86
N ALA A 52 -7.77 8.14 14.14
CA ALA A 52 -9.07 7.79 14.69
C ALA A 52 -9.26 8.25 16.15
N GLN A 53 -8.17 8.49 16.86
CA GLN A 53 -8.20 9.05 18.22
C GLN A 53 -8.16 10.58 18.16
N ASN A 54 -9.25 11.21 18.63
CA ASN A 54 -9.52 12.65 18.51
C ASN A 54 -9.50 13.13 17.05
N PRO A 55 -10.36 12.57 16.18
CA PRO A 55 -10.38 12.91 14.75
C PRO A 55 -10.66 14.39 14.49
N GLU A 56 -11.26 15.11 15.44
CA GLU A 56 -11.53 16.53 15.39
C GLU A 56 -10.29 17.44 15.53
N LYS A 57 -9.15 16.90 15.99
CA LYS A 57 -7.95 17.67 16.32
C LYS A 57 -6.88 17.68 15.23
N GLY A 58 -7.13 17.01 14.10
CA GLY A 58 -6.16 16.85 13.01
C GLY A 58 -6.71 17.34 11.67
N VAL A 59 -5.81 17.80 10.80
CA VAL A 59 -6.10 17.94 9.37
C VAL A 59 -5.80 16.60 8.71
N GLY A 60 -6.74 16.12 7.89
CA GLY A 60 -6.58 14.90 7.13
C GLY A 60 -5.43 15.00 6.14
N MET A 61 -4.66 13.93 6.01
CA MET A 61 -3.55 13.86 5.07
C MET A 61 -4.00 13.22 3.76
N LEU A 62 -3.74 13.89 2.63
CA LEU A 62 -4.06 13.33 1.32
C LEU A 62 -3.31 12.01 1.09
N THR A 63 -4.06 10.97 0.75
CA THR A 63 -3.60 9.61 0.47
C THR A 63 -4.17 9.13 -0.87
N PRO A 64 -3.38 9.12 -1.94
CA PRO A 64 -3.84 8.69 -3.26
C PRO A 64 -4.21 7.21 -3.27
N LEU A 65 -5.48 6.88 -3.56
CA LEU A 65 -5.94 5.50 -3.73
C LEU A 65 -5.85 5.09 -5.21
N LYS A 66 -4.97 4.15 -5.52
CA LYS A 66 -4.64 3.76 -6.90
C LYS A 66 -5.09 2.35 -7.21
N ASN A 67 -5.32 2.02 -8.48
CA ASN A 67 -5.59 0.65 -8.93
C ASN A 67 -4.33 -0.09 -9.43
N TYR A 68 -3.14 0.46 -9.16
CA TYR A 68 -1.84 -0.12 -9.48
C TYR A 68 -0.83 0.16 -8.37
N LEU A 69 0.24 -0.63 -8.30
CA LEU A 69 1.32 -0.47 -7.32
C LEU A 69 2.50 0.27 -7.93
N ASN A 70 3.02 1.27 -7.22
CA ASN A 70 4.25 1.98 -7.57
C ASN A 70 5.04 2.40 -6.31
N HIS A 71 6.04 3.27 -6.49
CA HIS A 71 6.98 3.68 -5.45
C HIS A 71 6.42 4.77 -4.53
N GLU A 72 5.30 5.41 -4.92
CA GLU A 72 4.72 6.49 -4.14
C GLU A 72 4.11 5.94 -2.84
N SER A 73 4.42 6.62 -1.75
CA SER A 73 3.88 6.32 -0.43
C SER A 73 3.62 7.63 0.31
N VAL A 74 2.71 7.59 1.27
CA VAL A 74 2.40 8.73 2.13
C VAL A 74 2.87 8.42 3.55
N THR A 75 3.59 9.34 4.16
CA THR A 75 4.03 9.20 5.56
C THR A 75 3.03 9.85 6.49
N VAL A 76 2.29 9.05 7.25
CA VAL A 76 1.33 9.55 8.25
C VAL A 76 1.94 9.45 9.65
N SER A 77 1.68 10.46 10.49
CA SER A 77 2.02 10.43 11.91
C SER A 77 0.80 9.97 12.70
N LEU A 78 0.94 8.80 13.34
CA LEU A 78 -0.15 8.14 14.05
C LEU A 78 0.00 8.30 15.56
N ASN A 79 -1.05 8.81 16.22
CA ASN A 79 -1.16 8.81 17.68
C ASN A 79 -1.93 7.59 18.22
N SER A 80 -2.51 6.79 17.33
CA SER A 80 -3.22 5.55 17.62
C SER A 80 -3.01 4.54 16.48
N ASP A 81 -3.29 3.26 16.72
CA ASP A 81 -3.17 2.24 15.68
C ASP A 81 -4.29 2.32 14.62
N SER A 82 -5.28 3.21 14.78
CA SER A 82 -6.45 3.27 13.89
C SER A 82 -6.51 4.53 13.04
N ILE A 83 -6.85 4.35 11.77
CA ILE A 83 -6.95 5.39 10.74
C ILE A 83 -8.37 5.42 10.20
N LEU A 84 -8.91 6.62 10.01
CA LEU A 84 -10.16 6.87 9.28
C LEU A 84 -9.84 7.48 7.92
N PHE A 85 -10.63 7.13 6.90
CA PHE A 85 -10.52 7.69 5.56
C PHE A 85 -11.82 8.40 5.15
N THR A 86 -11.69 9.63 4.64
CA THR A 86 -12.82 10.46 4.18
C THR A 86 -12.51 11.15 2.86
N ALA A 87 -13.49 11.84 2.27
CA ALA A 87 -13.32 12.69 1.08
C ALA A 87 -12.68 14.06 1.36
N SER A 88 -12.45 14.41 2.63
CA SER A 88 -12.03 15.78 3.00
C SER A 88 -10.93 15.80 4.05
N ALA A 89 -10.05 16.80 3.96
CA ALA A 89 -9.05 17.12 4.97
C ALA A 89 -9.64 17.66 6.28
N GLN A 90 -10.90 18.10 6.30
CA GLN A 90 -11.53 18.60 7.52
C GLN A 90 -11.81 17.46 8.52
N ALA A 91 -11.95 17.85 9.80
CA ALA A 91 -12.37 16.96 10.88
C ALA A 91 -13.59 16.11 10.44
N PRO A 92 -13.49 14.77 10.46
CA PRO A 92 -14.51 13.93 9.87
C PRO A 92 -15.74 13.83 10.76
N LYS A 93 -16.93 13.93 10.17
CA LYS A 93 -18.18 13.49 10.84
C LYS A 93 -18.36 11.98 10.67
N ALA A 94 -19.12 11.36 11.56
CA ALA A 94 -19.29 9.90 11.58
C ALA A 94 -19.89 9.33 10.28
N ASP A 95 -20.78 10.08 9.64
CA ASP A 95 -21.43 9.76 8.35
C ASP A 95 -20.56 10.08 7.13
N GLU A 96 -19.43 10.76 7.30
CA GLU A 96 -18.47 11.11 6.24
C GLU A 96 -17.29 10.11 6.17
N VAL A 97 -17.27 9.09 7.04
CA VAL A 97 -16.22 8.07 7.09
C VAL A 97 -16.48 6.97 6.06
N PHE A 98 -15.61 6.88 5.06
CA PHE A 98 -15.68 5.82 4.05
C PHE A 98 -15.03 4.52 4.51
N ALA A 99 -13.96 4.63 5.32
CA ALA A 99 -13.25 3.46 5.79
C ALA A 99 -12.62 3.69 7.17
N LYS A 100 -12.50 2.61 7.92
CA LYS A 100 -11.70 2.54 9.14
C LYS A 100 -10.80 1.32 9.05
N VAL A 101 -9.52 1.49 9.41
CA VAL A 101 -8.56 0.40 9.51
C VAL A 101 -7.81 0.49 10.83
N THR A 102 -7.42 -0.66 11.36
CA THR A 102 -6.49 -0.76 12.49
C THR A 102 -5.21 -1.41 11.98
N LEU A 103 -4.09 -0.71 12.11
CA LEU A 103 -2.78 -1.21 11.72
C LEU A 103 -2.18 -2.09 12.83
N PRO A 104 -1.33 -3.06 12.46
CA PRO A 104 -0.50 -3.74 13.43
C PRO A 104 0.38 -2.77 14.24
N ARG A 105 0.48 -3.01 15.57
CA ARG A 105 1.32 -2.23 16.50
C ARG A 105 2.80 -2.20 16.15
N LYS A 106 3.28 -3.21 15.43
CA LYS A 106 4.67 -3.31 14.95
C LYS A 106 4.72 -3.05 13.45
N GLY A 107 5.84 -2.54 12.95
CA GLY A 107 6.08 -2.22 11.54
C GLY A 107 6.18 -0.72 11.28
N THR A 108 6.59 -0.31 10.09
CA THR A 108 6.63 1.11 9.69
C THR A 108 6.18 1.32 8.25
N GLN A 109 5.86 0.26 7.52
CA GLN A 109 5.49 0.27 6.12
C GLN A 109 4.30 -0.66 5.92
N PHE A 110 3.20 -0.12 5.40
CA PHE A 110 1.99 -0.89 5.15
C PHE A 110 1.42 -0.62 3.78
N MET A 111 0.88 -1.66 3.17
CA MET A 111 0.02 -1.58 2.01
C MET A 111 -1.42 -1.74 2.47
N LEU A 112 -2.26 -0.76 2.18
CA LEU A 112 -3.68 -0.77 2.50
C LEU A 112 -4.46 -1.13 1.25
N VAL A 113 -5.14 -2.26 1.28
CA VAL A 113 -5.95 -2.75 0.15
C VAL A 113 -7.41 -2.47 0.46
N PHE A 114 -8.02 -1.61 -0.36
CA PHE A 114 -9.40 -1.17 -0.24
C PHE A 114 -10.31 -2.06 -1.09
N PHE A 115 -11.25 -2.71 -0.42
CA PHE A 115 -12.33 -3.47 -1.02
C PHE A 115 -13.65 -2.72 -0.84
N PRO A 116 -14.64 -2.91 -1.73
CA PRO A 116 -15.98 -2.40 -1.52
C PRO A 116 -16.53 -2.88 -0.18
N GLY A 117 -17.14 -1.95 0.56
CA GLY A 117 -17.90 -2.25 1.77
C GLY A 117 -19.32 -2.69 1.46
N GLU A 118 -20.09 -2.92 2.52
CA GLU A 118 -21.48 -3.38 2.43
C GLU A 118 -22.41 -2.28 1.91
N THR A 119 -22.11 -1.02 2.24
CA THR A 119 -22.85 0.15 1.76
C THR A 119 -22.11 0.82 0.62
N LYS A 120 -22.88 1.35 -0.35
CA LYS A 120 -22.32 2.09 -1.49
C LYS A 120 -21.46 3.25 -1.00
N GLY A 121 -20.22 3.34 -1.49
CA GLY A 121 -19.27 4.39 -1.10
C GLY A 121 -18.49 4.11 0.18
N SER A 122 -18.73 2.98 0.86
CA SER A 122 -17.88 2.52 1.97
C SER A 122 -16.82 1.52 1.48
N PHE A 123 -15.76 1.36 2.27
CA PHE A 123 -14.70 0.40 2.02
C PHE A 123 -14.41 -0.47 3.23
N ARG A 124 -14.09 -1.74 2.96
CA ARG A 124 -13.34 -2.60 3.87
C ARG A 124 -11.86 -2.49 3.53
N VAL A 125 -10.99 -2.37 4.52
CA VAL A 125 -9.57 -2.16 4.30
C VAL A 125 -8.76 -3.26 4.97
N MET A 126 -7.89 -3.89 4.20
CA MET A 126 -6.91 -4.86 4.70
C MET A 126 -5.53 -4.21 4.75
N ALA A 127 -4.87 -4.31 5.90
CA ALA A 127 -3.49 -3.84 6.07
C ALA A 127 -2.51 -5.00 5.91
N LEU A 128 -1.55 -4.84 5.00
CA LEU A 128 -0.47 -5.80 4.75
C LEU A 128 0.87 -5.17 5.12
N ASP A 129 1.76 -5.93 5.77
CA ASP A 129 3.13 -5.45 6.04
C ASP A 129 3.90 -5.32 4.72
N ASP A 130 4.25 -4.10 4.35
CA ASP A 130 4.90 -3.80 3.07
C ASP A 130 6.42 -3.62 3.21
N SER A 131 6.98 -3.95 4.36
CA SER A 131 8.41 -3.96 4.57
C SER A 131 9.09 -5.01 3.70
N ARG A 132 10.33 -4.75 3.29
CA ARG A 132 11.15 -5.71 2.53
C ARG A 132 11.40 -7.02 3.27
N LYS A 133 11.30 -7.02 4.59
CA LYS A 133 11.43 -8.23 5.40
C LYS A 133 10.20 -9.13 5.27
N ALA A 134 9.00 -8.54 5.29
CA ALA A 134 7.74 -9.30 5.18
C ALA A 134 7.31 -9.55 3.74
N PHE A 135 7.75 -8.70 2.81
CA PHE A 135 7.48 -8.80 1.38
C PHE A 135 8.75 -8.44 0.58
N PRO A 136 9.66 -9.41 0.40
CA PRO A 136 10.94 -9.21 -0.30
C PRO A 136 10.77 -8.83 -1.76
N LEU A 137 11.78 -8.16 -2.33
CA LEU A 137 11.84 -7.91 -3.77
C LEU A 137 11.94 -9.24 -4.52
N GLY A 138 11.36 -9.32 -5.72
CA GLY A 138 11.37 -10.55 -6.52
C GLY A 138 10.42 -11.63 -6.05
N SER A 139 9.43 -11.28 -5.22
CA SER A 139 8.45 -12.22 -4.69
C SER A 139 7.02 -11.92 -5.16
N PHE A 140 6.17 -12.95 -5.08
CA PHE A 140 4.72 -12.81 -5.13
C PHE A 140 4.15 -12.89 -3.72
N ARG A 141 3.26 -11.96 -3.34
CA ARG A 141 2.38 -12.13 -2.17
C ARG A 141 1.03 -12.60 -2.66
N VAL A 142 0.66 -13.84 -2.35
CA VAL A 142 -0.58 -14.46 -2.81
C VAL A 142 -1.51 -14.71 -1.63
N MET A 143 -2.76 -14.31 -1.75
CA MET A 143 -3.79 -14.47 -0.72
C MET A 143 -5.04 -15.13 -1.28
N ASN A 144 -5.64 -16.01 -0.50
CA ASN A 144 -6.96 -16.56 -0.80
C ASN A 144 -8.05 -15.86 0.01
N LEU A 145 -8.84 -15.03 -0.64
CA LEU A 145 -10.03 -14.36 -0.10
C LEU A 145 -11.33 -15.11 -0.42
N ALA A 146 -11.28 -16.18 -1.20
CA ALA A 146 -12.45 -17.02 -1.49
C ALA A 146 -12.78 -17.95 -0.31
N HIS A 147 -14.01 -18.48 -0.29
CA HIS A 147 -14.44 -19.41 0.76
C HIS A 147 -14.02 -20.86 0.48
N SER A 148 -13.50 -21.16 -0.72
CA SER A 148 -12.96 -22.48 -1.09
C SER A 148 -11.44 -22.55 -0.98
N ASN A 149 -10.92 -23.77 -0.81
CA ASN A 149 -9.50 -24.03 -0.99
C ASN A 149 -9.10 -23.76 -2.45
N VAL A 150 -7.95 -23.14 -2.65
CA VAL A 150 -7.37 -22.92 -3.98
C VAL A 150 -5.93 -23.43 -4.05
N ARG A 151 -5.52 -23.84 -5.23
CA ARG A 151 -4.16 -24.27 -5.55
C ARG A 151 -3.62 -23.42 -6.70
N LEU A 152 -2.46 -22.81 -6.48
CA LEU A 152 -1.65 -22.22 -7.52
C LEU A 152 -0.52 -23.19 -7.86
N THR A 153 -0.39 -23.55 -9.12
CA THR A 153 0.75 -24.31 -9.63
C THR A 153 1.59 -23.38 -10.48
N LEU A 154 2.86 -23.20 -10.10
CA LEU A 154 3.87 -22.54 -10.93
C LEU A 154 4.85 -23.60 -11.41
N GLU A 155 4.87 -23.84 -12.71
CA GLU A 155 5.56 -24.98 -13.35
C GLU A 155 5.15 -26.32 -12.71
N THR A 156 6.00 -26.90 -11.88
CA THR A 156 5.75 -28.17 -11.17
C THR A 156 5.47 -27.99 -9.68
N THR A 157 5.60 -26.77 -9.16
CA THR A 157 5.47 -26.47 -7.73
C THR A 157 4.04 -26.07 -7.39
N ASN A 158 3.45 -26.73 -6.40
CA ASN A 158 2.11 -26.44 -5.90
C ASN A 158 2.15 -25.58 -4.64
N TYR A 159 1.29 -24.57 -4.60
CA TYR A 159 1.03 -23.72 -3.45
C TYR A 159 -0.45 -23.84 -3.10
N ASP A 160 -0.74 -24.40 -1.92
CA ASP A 160 -2.10 -24.64 -1.45
C ASP A 160 -2.54 -23.57 -0.44
N PHE A 161 -3.70 -22.96 -0.72
CA PHE A 161 -4.28 -21.89 0.07
C PHE A 161 -5.66 -22.29 0.59
N THR A 162 -5.77 -22.47 1.90
CA THR A 162 -7.08 -22.48 2.58
C THR A 162 -7.67 -21.07 2.59
N PRO A 163 -8.98 -20.89 2.82
CA PRO A 163 -9.59 -19.57 2.99
C PRO A 163 -8.82 -18.71 4.00
N GLY A 164 -8.52 -17.47 3.62
CA GLY A 164 -7.74 -16.51 4.41
C GLY A 164 -6.22 -16.74 4.43
N LYS A 165 -5.71 -17.83 3.82
CA LYS A 165 -4.27 -18.11 3.83
C LYS A 165 -3.52 -17.16 2.89
N GLU A 166 -2.36 -16.72 3.39
CA GLU A 166 -1.37 -15.94 2.66
C GLU A 166 -0.09 -16.79 2.49
N ILE A 167 0.55 -16.69 1.33
CA ILE A 167 1.90 -17.23 1.08
C ILE A 167 2.71 -16.16 0.33
N ILE A 168 3.94 -15.93 0.80
CA ILE A 168 4.97 -15.23 0.03
C ILE A 168 5.74 -16.28 -0.76
N ILE A 169 5.71 -16.17 -2.09
CA ILE A 169 6.47 -17.01 -2.99
C ILE A 169 7.75 -16.25 -3.36
N GLU A 170 8.82 -16.56 -2.63
CA GLU A 170 10.19 -16.14 -2.95
C GLU A 170 10.76 -17.07 -4.02
N ASP A 171 11.64 -16.53 -4.87
CA ASP A 171 12.30 -17.25 -5.98
C ASP A 171 11.33 -18.15 -6.79
N PRO A 172 10.29 -17.56 -7.40
CA PRO A 172 9.28 -18.35 -8.10
C PRO A 172 9.90 -19.17 -9.24
N PRO A 173 9.49 -20.44 -9.43
CA PRO A 173 10.08 -21.31 -10.43
C PRO A 173 9.74 -20.80 -11.84
N VAL A 174 10.75 -20.56 -12.67
CA VAL A 174 10.59 -20.06 -14.04
C VAL A 174 11.39 -20.92 -15.02
N LYS A 175 10.98 -20.90 -16.29
CA LYS A 175 11.74 -21.45 -17.41
C LYS A 175 12.83 -20.48 -17.87
N ASP A 176 13.64 -20.92 -18.83
CA ASP A 176 14.73 -20.14 -19.46
C ASP A 176 14.25 -18.80 -20.04
N ASN A 177 12.99 -18.69 -20.44
CA ASN A 177 12.38 -17.45 -20.91
C ASN A 177 11.91 -16.51 -19.79
N ASN A 178 12.27 -16.81 -18.53
CA ASN A 178 11.93 -16.04 -17.33
C ASN A 178 10.42 -15.93 -17.05
N HIS A 179 9.64 -16.93 -17.47
CA HIS A 179 8.22 -17.06 -17.18
C HIS A 179 7.91 -18.41 -16.54
N SER A 180 6.89 -18.43 -15.68
CA SER A 180 6.25 -19.64 -15.15
C SER A 180 4.96 -19.92 -15.92
N GLY A 181 4.78 -21.17 -16.36
CA GLY A 181 3.48 -21.75 -16.63
C GLY A 181 2.67 -21.76 -15.34
N MET A 182 1.55 -21.04 -15.32
CA MET A 182 0.68 -20.89 -14.17
C MET A 182 -0.63 -21.65 -14.41
N TYR A 183 -1.06 -22.40 -13.41
CA TYR A 183 -2.39 -23.00 -13.36
C TYR A 183 -3.03 -22.74 -11.99
N CYS A 184 -4.31 -22.41 -11.99
CA CYS A 184 -5.09 -22.21 -10.77
C CYS A 184 -6.23 -23.20 -10.71
N PHE A 185 -6.42 -23.81 -9.54
CA PHE A 185 -7.52 -24.71 -9.26
C PHE A 185 -8.25 -24.26 -8.00
N ALA A 186 -9.56 -24.48 -7.96
CA ALA A 186 -10.37 -24.32 -6.75
C ALA A 186 -11.06 -25.63 -6.41
N GLN A 187 -11.30 -25.85 -5.12
CA GLN A 187 -12.10 -26.96 -4.65
C GLN A 187 -13.59 -26.56 -4.69
N ILE A 188 -14.31 -27.07 -5.69
CA ILE A 188 -15.74 -26.83 -5.91
C ILE A 188 -16.46 -28.16 -5.74
N SER A 189 -17.46 -28.21 -4.85
CA SER A 189 -18.21 -29.44 -4.54
C SER A 189 -17.30 -30.65 -4.21
N GLY A 190 -16.20 -30.39 -3.51
CA GLY A 190 -15.21 -31.40 -3.12
C GLY A 190 -14.22 -31.82 -4.20
N LYS A 191 -14.34 -31.32 -5.44
CA LYS A 191 -13.44 -31.65 -6.56
C LYS A 191 -12.55 -30.47 -6.92
N TRP A 192 -11.35 -30.77 -7.38
CA TRP A 192 -10.44 -29.75 -7.93
C TRP A 192 -10.84 -29.41 -9.36
N GLU A 193 -11.23 -28.17 -9.59
CA GLU A 193 -11.59 -27.65 -10.90
C GLU A 193 -10.62 -26.54 -11.30
N ARG A 194 -10.18 -26.54 -12.57
CA ARG A 194 -9.28 -25.51 -13.07
C ARG A 194 -10.06 -24.21 -13.29
N ILE A 195 -9.65 -23.15 -12.59
CA ILE A 195 -10.27 -21.83 -12.65
C ILE A 195 -9.44 -20.82 -13.46
N GLY A 196 -8.19 -21.15 -13.79
CA GLY A 196 -7.34 -20.28 -14.61
C GLY A 196 -6.06 -20.94 -15.07
N SER A 197 -5.46 -20.36 -16.10
CA SER A 197 -4.12 -20.69 -16.57
C SER A 197 -3.49 -19.49 -17.27
N GLY A 198 -2.18 -19.38 -17.25
CA GLY A 198 -1.48 -18.31 -17.96
C GLY A 198 0.04 -18.42 -17.86
N LEU A 199 0.72 -17.35 -18.25
CA LEU A 199 2.15 -17.18 -18.08
C LEU A 199 2.41 -16.04 -17.11
N TRP A 200 3.19 -16.31 -16.06
CA TRP A 200 3.60 -15.31 -15.08
C TRP A 200 5.08 -14.99 -15.29
N PRO A 201 5.45 -13.75 -15.64
CA PRO A 201 6.86 -13.37 -15.70
C PRO A 201 7.46 -13.38 -14.29
N HIS A 202 8.75 -13.67 -14.20
CA HIS A 202 9.49 -13.45 -12.96
C HIS A 202 9.35 -11.98 -12.53
N PRO A 203 9.06 -11.70 -11.25
CA PRO A 203 8.88 -10.32 -10.78
C PRO A 203 10.17 -9.49 -10.84
N GLY A 204 11.34 -10.13 -10.91
CA GLY A 204 12.63 -9.44 -11.00
C GLY A 204 12.93 -8.67 -9.71
N ILE A 205 13.02 -7.34 -9.77
CA ILE A 205 13.13 -6.50 -8.56
C ILE A 205 11.76 -6.02 -8.03
N LYS A 206 10.66 -6.38 -8.71
CA LYS A 206 9.30 -5.93 -8.36
C LYS A 206 8.68 -6.84 -7.30
N ARG A 207 7.49 -6.46 -6.84
CA ARG A 207 6.72 -7.16 -5.82
C ARG A 207 5.27 -7.22 -6.26
N ASP A 208 4.78 -8.41 -6.57
CA ASP A 208 3.47 -8.56 -7.19
C ASP A 208 2.50 -9.14 -6.15
N VAL A 209 1.33 -8.51 -6.00
CA VAL A 209 0.29 -8.96 -5.07
C VAL A 209 -0.83 -9.64 -5.84
N GLN A 210 -1.27 -10.80 -5.38
CA GLN A 210 -2.23 -11.66 -6.07
C GLN A 210 -3.33 -12.08 -5.11
N PHE A 211 -4.57 -12.02 -5.57
CA PHE A 211 -5.75 -12.35 -4.77
C PHE A 211 -6.63 -13.34 -5.51
N PHE A 212 -6.87 -14.49 -4.90
CA PHE A 212 -8.02 -15.32 -5.25
C PHE A 212 -9.25 -14.77 -4.54
N PHE A 213 -10.35 -14.58 -5.24
CA PHE A 213 -11.58 -14.04 -4.67
C PHE A 213 -12.80 -14.56 -5.41
N GLU A 214 -13.95 -14.61 -4.75
CA GLU A 214 -15.23 -14.84 -5.42
C GLU A 214 -15.72 -13.55 -6.03
N ASN A 215 -15.84 -13.51 -7.36
CA ASN A 215 -16.42 -12.37 -8.04
C ASN A 215 -17.93 -12.30 -7.73
N PRO A 216 -18.42 -11.20 -7.14
CA PRO A 216 -19.81 -11.13 -6.69
C PRO A 216 -20.81 -11.15 -7.85
N GLN A 217 -20.40 -10.80 -9.07
CA GLN A 217 -21.23 -10.80 -10.27
C GLN A 217 -21.28 -12.18 -10.92
N THR A 218 -20.12 -12.79 -11.18
CA THR A 218 -20.03 -14.07 -11.91
C THR A 218 -20.21 -15.29 -11.00
N LYS A 219 -20.04 -15.11 -9.68
CA LYS A 219 -19.97 -16.18 -8.67
C LYS A 219 -18.81 -17.17 -8.88
N LEU A 220 -17.88 -16.84 -9.76
CA LEU A 220 -16.68 -17.64 -10.01
C LEU A 220 -15.54 -17.18 -9.11
N ILE A 221 -14.64 -18.12 -8.79
CA ILE A 221 -13.37 -17.78 -8.14
C ILE A 221 -12.43 -17.29 -9.24
N GLU A 222 -11.99 -16.05 -9.10
CA GLU A 222 -11.11 -15.36 -10.03
C GLU A 222 -9.79 -15.00 -9.35
N LEU A 223 -8.78 -14.70 -10.17
CA LEU A 223 -7.47 -14.25 -9.73
C LEU A 223 -7.26 -12.81 -10.18
N ARG A 224 -7.00 -11.91 -9.23
CA ARG A 224 -6.65 -10.52 -9.52
C ARG A 224 -5.24 -10.22 -9.05
N GLY A 225 -4.42 -9.76 -9.99
CA GLY A 225 -3.03 -9.40 -9.74
C GLY A 225 -2.78 -7.90 -9.83
N PHE A 226 -1.89 -7.41 -8.98
CA PHE A 226 -1.37 -6.05 -9.00
C PHE A 226 0.14 -6.12 -9.10
N ARG A 227 0.65 -5.76 -10.27
CA ARG A 227 2.10 -5.68 -10.52
C ARG A 227 2.63 -4.35 -10.00
N ASP A 228 3.75 -4.41 -9.28
CA ASP A 228 4.46 -3.19 -8.89
C ASP A 228 5.27 -2.67 -10.07
N ILE A 229 4.82 -1.56 -10.66
CA ILE A 229 5.44 -0.99 -11.86
C ILE A 229 6.75 -0.26 -11.53
N SER A 230 6.96 0.10 -10.26
CA SER A 230 8.15 0.79 -9.77
C SER A 230 8.30 0.52 -8.26
N PRO A 231 9.05 -0.49 -7.83
CA PRO A 231 9.12 -0.84 -6.42
C PRO A 231 9.80 0.27 -5.59
N PRO A 232 9.51 0.38 -4.28
CA PRO A 232 10.14 1.36 -3.41
C PRO A 232 11.67 1.26 -3.44
N SER A 233 12.33 2.39 -3.71
CA SER A 233 13.78 2.57 -3.68
C SER A 233 14.39 2.09 -2.35
N ALA A 234 15.63 1.56 -2.39
CA ALA A 234 16.36 1.17 -1.16
C ALA A 234 16.78 2.38 -0.33
N THR A 235 16.88 3.53 -0.98
CA THR A 235 17.22 4.80 -0.38
C THR A 235 15.92 5.45 0.10
N ALA A 236 15.84 5.79 1.39
CA ALA A 236 14.76 6.63 1.90
C ALA A 236 14.65 7.87 0.99
N PRO A 237 13.45 8.29 0.58
CA PRO A 237 13.31 9.52 -0.19
C PRO A 237 13.98 10.64 0.61
N ALA A 238 14.85 11.40 -0.06
CA ALA A 238 15.39 12.62 0.51
C ALA A 238 14.18 13.44 0.99
N VAL A 239 14.23 13.89 2.24
CA VAL A 239 13.22 14.80 2.77
C VAL A 239 13.26 16.04 1.89
N VAL A 240 12.30 16.15 0.97
CA VAL A 240 12.10 17.38 0.21
C VAL A 240 11.42 18.33 1.17
N THR A 241 12.22 19.06 1.94
CA THR A 241 11.74 20.26 2.62
C THR A 241 11.31 21.26 1.55
N PRO A 242 10.08 21.79 1.62
CA PRO A 242 9.64 22.88 0.75
C PRO A 242 10.49 24.14 0.94
#